data_AF-A0A7W0WHD5-F1
#
_entry.id   AF-A0A7W0WHD5-F1
#
_cell.length_a   1.000
_cell.length_b   1.000
_cell.length_c   1.000
_cell.angle_alpha   90.00
_cell.angle_beta   90.00
_cell.angle_gamma   90.00
#
_symmetry.space_group_name_H-M   'P 1'
#
loop_
_entity.id
_entity.type
_entity.pdbx_description
1 polymer ?
#
loop_
_entity_poly.entity_id
_entity_poly.type
_entity_poly.pdbx_seq_one_letter_code
_entity_poly.pdbx_strand_id
1 'polypeptide(L)' 'MAENRRTTYRISEAARELGISAEWLRVGERRGFFPSALRDRNGHRYYAEEDLERMRNGRSKRHRGGARG' A
#
# COMPACT_ATOMS: atom_id res chain seq x y z
N MET A 1 -10.15 15.49 -15.23
CA MET A 1 -11.20 14.92 -14.36
C MET A 1 -10.58 14.58 -13.02
N ALA A 2 -10.94 15.29 -11.95
CA ALA A 2 -10.47 15.02 -10.59
C ALA A 2 -11.61 14.32 -9.83
N GLU A 3 -11.47 13.03 -9.56
CA GLU A 3 -12.42 12.31 -8.73
C GLU A 3 -11.87 12.25 -7.30
N ASN A 4 -12.26 13.23 -6.48
CA ASN A 4 -12.00 13.26 -5.05
C ASN A 4 -13.01 12.35 -4.32
N ARG A 5 -12.94 11.03 -4.58
CA ARG A 5 -13.56 10.03 -3.73
C ARG A 5 -12.50 9.55 -2.75
N ARG A 6 -12.88 9.16 -1.54
CA ARG A 6 -11.97 8.45 -0.63
C ARG A 6 -11.67 7.09 -1.26
N THR A 7 -10.72 7.07 -2.20
CA THR A 7 -10.50 5.94 -3.09
C THR A 7 -9.74 4.91 -2.29
N THR A 8 -10.45 3.85 -1.93
CA THR A 8 -9.86 2.68 -1.33
C THR A 8 -9.43 1.77 -2.47
N TYR A 9 -8.14 1.54 -2.58
CA TYR A 9 -7.55 0.79 -3.68
C TYR A 9 -7.42 -0.67 -3.30
N ARG A 10 -7.84 -1.57 -4.19
CA ARG A 10 -7.48 -2.98 -4.07
C ARG A 10 -6.02 -3.18 -4.46
N ILE A 11 -5.45 -4.32 -4.10
CA ILE A 11 -4.04 -4.64 -4.38
C ILE A 11 -3.66 -4.49 -5.87
N SER A 12 -4.57 -4.82 -6.79
CA SER A 12 -4.34 -4.66 -8.23
C SER A 12 -4.35 -3.19 -8.66
N GLU A 13 -5.17 -2.36 -8.03
CA GLU A 13 -5.27 -0.93 -8.33
C GLU A 13 -4.11 -0.17 -7.71
N ALA A 14 -3.81 -0.46 -6.45
CA ALA A 14 -2.60 -0.01 -5.76
C ALA A 14 -1.33 -0.27 -6.58
N ALA A 15 -1.22 -1.47 -7.15
CA ALA A 15 -0.08 -1.83 -7.99
C ALA A 15 0.00 -1.00 -9.27
N ARG A 16 -1.15 -0.74 -9.92
CA ARG A 16 -1.23 0.14 -11.10
C ARG A 16 -0.82 1.57 -10.78
N GLU A 17 -1.36 2.14 -9.70
CA GLU A 17 -1.02 3.51 -9.26
C GLU A 17 0.46 3.64 -8.88
N LEU A 18 1.02 2.59 -8.28
CA LEU A 18 2.44 2.53 -7.92
C LEU A 18 3.35 2.17 -9.11
N GLY A 19 2.80 1.82 -10.28
CA GLY A 19 3.56 1.40 -11.46
C GLY A 19 4.36 0.12 -11.25
N ILE A 20 3.84 -0.83 -10.45
CA ILE A 20 4.48 -2.11 -10.13
C ILE A 20 3.52 -3.27 -10.42
N SER A 21 4.06 -4.50 -10.43
CA SER A 21 3.22 -5.69 -10.52
C SER A 21 2.51 -5.96 -9.19
N ALA A 22 1.24 -6.38 -9.24
CA ALA A 22 0.48 -6.78 -8.06
C ALA A 22 1.16 -7.92 -7.27
N GLU A 23 1.90 -8.79 -7.96
CA GLU A 23 2.73 -9.81 -7.33
C GLU A 23 3.87 -9.20 -6.51
N TRP A 24 4.56 -8.19 -7.05
CA TRP A 24 5.63 -7.50 -6.34
C TRP A 24 5.10 -6.76 -5.11
N LEU A 25 3.89 -6.18 -5.19
CA LEU A 25 3.19 -5.60 -4.04
C LEU A 25 2.90 -6.65 -2.95
N ARG A 26 2.38 -7.84 -3.33
CA ARG A 26 2.16 -8.97 -2.40
C ARG A 26 3.44 -9.48 -1.75
N VAL A 27 4.52 -9.58 -2.53
CA VAL A 27 5.83 -10.01 -2.03
C VAL A 27 6.41 -8.97 -1.09
N GLY A 28 6.29 -7.68 -1.43
CA GLY A 28 6.72 -6.58 -0.58
C GLY A 28 5.94 -6.51 0.73
N GLU A 29 4.62 -6.73 0.74
CA GLU A 29 3.84 -6.88 1.98
C GLU A 29 4.35 -8.05 2.83
N ARG A 30 4.52 -9.24 2.22
CA ARG A 30 5.03 -10.41 2.94
C ARG A 30 6.42 -10.20 3.53
N ARG A 31 7.24 -9.38 2.88
CA ARG A 31 8.60 -9.04 3.32
C ARG A 31 8.65 -7.83 4.27
N GLY A 32 7.51 -7.18 4.56
CA GLY A 32 7.46 -5.97 5.39
C GLY A 32 7.98 -4.70 4.71
N PHE A 33 8.13 -4.72 3.37
CA PHE A 33 8.49 -3.56 2.56
C PHE A 33 7.32 -2.59 2.36
N PHE A 34 6.10 -3.13 2.29
CA PHE A 34 4.87 -2.34 2.20
C PHE A 34 4.04 -2.52 3.47
N PRO A 35 3.32 -1.48 3.91
CA PRO A 35 2.36 -1.63 4.99
C PRO A 35 1.29 -2.65 4.58
N SER A 36 0.92 -3.50 5.53
CA SER A 36 -0.14 -4.49 5.33
C SER A 36 -1.45 -3.79 4.97
N ALA A 37 -2.17 -4.32 3.99
CA ALA A 37 -3.49 -3.84 3.61
C ALA A 37 -4.41 -3.72 4.83
N LEU A 38 -5.06 -2.58 4.96
CA LEU A 38 -6.10 -2.37 5.96
C LEU A 38 -7.28 -3.28 5.63
N ARG A 39 -7.97 -3.74 6.68
CA ARG A 39 -9.18 -4.53 6.55
C ARG A 39 -10.38 -3.69 6.90
N ASP A 40 -11.38 -3.71 6.04
CA ASP A 40 -12.64 -3.03 6.32
C ASP A 40 -13.43 -3.80 7.38
N ARG A 41 -14.50 -3.19 7.89
CA ARG A 41 -15.49 -3.87 8.75
C ARG A 41 -16.03 -5.14 8.08
N ASN A 42 -16.05 -5.19 6.76
CA ASN A 42 -16.43 -6.35 5.97
C ASN A 42 -15.28 -7.37 5.71
N GLY A 43 -14.08 -7.14 6.25
CA GLY A 43 -12.93 -8.05 6.11
C GLY A 43 -12.20 -7.97 4.76
N HIS A 44 -12.61 -7.06 3.87
CA HIS A 44 -11.93 -6.84 2.60
C HIS A 44 -10.64 -6.06 2.79
N ARG A 45 -9.60 -6.45 2.03
CA ARG A 45 -8.32 -5.74 2.00
C ARG A 45 -8.39 -4.53 1.09
N TYR A 46 -8.00 -3.38 1.60
CA TYR A 46 -7.88 -2.15 0.85
C TYR A 46 -6.67 -1.33 1.30
N TYR A 47 -6.23 -0.43 0.44
CA TYR A 47 -5.24 0.60 0.73
C TYR A 47 -5.92 1.96 0.63
N ALA A 48 -5.69 2.83 1.60
CA ALA A 48 -6.09 4.22 1.45
C ALA A 48 -5.16 4.91 0.45
N GLU A 49 -5.62 5.99 -0.16
CA GLU A 49 -4.77 6.86 -0.96
C GLU A 49 -3.51 7.30 -0.19
N GLU A 50 -3.68 7.64 1.09
CA GLU A 50 -2.57 7.99 1.98
C GLU A 50 -1.53 6.86 2.12
N ASP A 51 -1.97 5.60 2.11
CA ASP A 51 -1.05 4.45 2.12
C ASP A 51 -0.27 4.38 0.81
N LEU A 52 -0.93 4.59 -0.34
CA LEU A 52 -0.25 4.62 -1.64
C LEU A 52 0.74 5.76 -1.74
N GLU A 53 0.38 6.95 -1.26
CA GLU A 53 1.27 8.10 -1.21
C GLU A 53 2.48 7.81 -0.31
N ARG A 54 2.26 7.17 0.85
CA ARG A 54 3.33 6.69 1.73
C ARG A 54 4.20 5.64 1.08
N MET A 55 3.65 4.69 0.34
CA MET A 55 4.42 3.68 -0.40
C MET A 55 5.23 4.32 -1.54
N ARG A 56 4.63 5.25 -2.25
CA ARG A 56 5.25 6.02 -3.35
C ARG A 56 6.42 6.85 -2.85
N ASN A 57 6.24 7.54 -1.72
CA ASN A 57 7.27 8.38 -1.11
C ASN A 57 8.28 7.56 -0.28
N GLY A 58 7.84 6.45 0.29
CA GLY A 58 8.62 5.50 1.09
C GLY A 58 9.65 4.71 0.28
N ARG A 59 9.46 4.57 -1.05
CA ARG A 59 10.52 4.13 -1.97
C ARG A 59 11.82 4.94 -1.81
N SER A 60 11.72 6.19 -1.34
CA SER A 60 12.88 7.07 -1.13
C SER A 60 13.42 7.10 0.30
N LYS A 61 12.71 6.57 1.32
CA LYS A 61 13.14 6.62 2.72
C LYS A 61 13.21 5.24 3.35
N ARG A 62 14.43 4.71 3.34
CA ARG A 62 15.14 4.12 4.49
C ARG A 62 14.31 3.17 5.36
N HIS A 63 14.71 1.91 5.29
CA HIS A 63 14.82 1.00 6.42
C HIS A 63 15.43 1.72 7.64
N ARG A 64 14.59 2.24 8.53
CA ARG A 64 14.99 2.61 9.90
C ARG A 64 13.76 2.60 10.80
N GLY A 65 13.62 1.54 11.60
CA GLY A 65 12.58 1.46 12.61
C GLY A 65 11.94 0.08 12.80
N GLY A 66 12.73 -0.99 12.78
CA GLY A 66 12.34 -2.23 13.45
C GLY A 66 12.57 -2.04 14.95
N ALA A 67 11.53 -1.66 15.67
CA ALA A 67 11.49 -1.73 17.13
C ALA A 67 10.24 -2.51 17.50
N ARG A 68 10.43 -3.72 18.02
CA ARG A 68 9.63 -4.42 19.05
C ARG A 68 10.10 -5.88 19.12
N GLY A 69 10.75 -6.22 20.23
CA GLY A 69 11.34 -7.51 20.56
C GLY A 69 12.50 -7.31 21.50
#